data_AF-B3QYJ0-F1
#
_entry.id   AF-B3QYJ0-F1
#
_cell.length_a   1.000
_cell.length_b   1.000
_cell.length_c   1.000
_cell.angle_alpha   90.00
_cell.angle_beta   90.00
_cell.angle_gamma   90.00
#
_symmetry.space_group_name_H-M   'P 1'
#
loop_
_entity.id
_entity.type
_entity.pdbx_description
1 polymer ?
#
loop_
_entity_poly.entity_id
_entity_poly.type
_entity_poly.pdbx_seq_one_letter_code
_entity_poly.pdbx_strand_id
1 'polypeptide(L)'
;MEIKYKDTAVSSKKSFGQNFLVDSNISRKIVRSAEIAEHDNVIEIGPGFGSLTKIISEVMPRFTCVELDHKLADFISREFPNVNLISDDFLKVDLAKLAETKPLTVLGNIPYAITSPILFKLIENRAHIDRAVLMMQDEVARRLTAEPKTKQYGILAVQLQAFGKPEYLFKVPKTVFKPRPEVESAVVRIDFSKPVEIKNPSEFQTFVRTAFRMRRKTLANNLKGKYDVSALAPEVLKKRAEAFSVTEFVALYEQV
;
A
#
# COMPACT_ATOMS: atom_id res chain seq x y z
N MET A 1 6.49 16.17 20.52
CA MET A 1 5.16 16.75 20.78
C MET A 1 4.31 15.65 21.37
N GLU A 2 3.61 15.90 22.47
CA GLU A 2 2.71 14.90 23.06
C GLU A 2 1.32 15.09 22.45
N ILE A 3 0.70 14.00 22.00
CA ILE A 3 -0.65 14.00 21.46
C ILE A 3 -1.52 13.27 22.47
N LYS A 4 -2.54 13.98 22.95
CA LYS A 4 -3.51 13.46 23.91
C LYS A 4 -4.86 13.30 23.22
N TYR A 5 -5.48 12.15 23.43
CA TYR A 5 -6.85 11.87 23.04
C TYR A 5 -7.52 11.05 24.15
N LYS A 6 -8.62 11.58 24.70
CA LYS A 6 -9.19 11.12 25.98
C LYS A 6 -8.07 10.98 27.05
N ASP A 7 -8.03 9.85 27.75
CA ASP A 7 -7.05 9.55 28.81
C ASP A 7 -5.74 8.95 28.29
N THR A 8 -5.55 8.88 26.96
CA THR A 8 -4.35 8.28 26.35
C THR A 8 -3.45 9.36 25.77
N ALA A 9 -2.19 9.35 26.21
CA ALA A 9 -1.16 10.25 25.74
C ALA A 9 -0.01 9.48 25.07
N VAL A 10 0.27 9.85 23.82
CA VAL A 10 1.36 9.26 23.03
C VAL A 10 2.32 10.38 22.65
N SER A 11 3.61 10.17 22.90
CA SER A 11 4.64 11.04 22.36
C SER A 11 4.76 10.75 20.87
N SER A 12 4.64 11.78 20.02
CA SER A 12 4.94 11.67 18.60
C SER A 12 6.43 11.35 18.44
N LYS A 13 6.83 10.08 18.58
CA LYS A 13 8.20 9.66 18.28
C LYS A 13 8.38 9.90 16.79
N LYS A 14 9.32 10.77 16.41
CA LYS A 14 9.62 11.08 15.00
C LYS A 14 9.86 9.80 14.18
N SER A 15 10.33 8.72 14.81
CA SER A 15 10.56 7.41 14.18
C SER A 15 9.29 6.72 13.66
N PHE A 16 8.11 6.98 14.25
CA PHE A 16 6.87 6.30 13.83
C PHE A 16 6.02 7.10 12.84
N GLY A 17 6.34 8.37 12.58
CA GLY A 17 5.62 9.18 11.57
C GLY A 17 4.11 9.29 11.80
N GLN A 18 3.66 9.22 13.06
CA GLN A 18 2.24 9.19 13.43
C GLN A 18 1.56 10.54 13.16
N ASN A 19 0.64 10.56 12.18
CA ASN A 19 -0.29 11.66 11.93
C ASN A 19 -1.72 11.12 12.03
N PHE A 20 -2.45 11.52 13.06
CA PHE A 20 -3.80 10.99 13.31
C PHE A 20 -4.83 11.77 12.52
N LEU A 21 -5.65 11.06 11.74
CA LEU A 21 -6.79 11.64 11.04
C LEU A 21 -7.86 12.03 12.05
N VAL A 22 -8.28 13.30 12.05
CA VAL A 22 -9.29 13.83 12.99
C VAL A 22 -10.62 14.19 12.31
N ASP A 23 -10.66 14.19 10.98
CA ASP A 23 -11.87 14.50 10.21
C ASP A 23 -12.72 13.25 9.93
N SER A 24 -13.89 13.18 10.56
CA SER A 24 -14.80 12.04 10.40
C SER A 24 -15.42 11.90 9.01
N ASN A 25 -15.52 12.98 8.22
CA ASN A 25 -16.02 12.91 6.84
C ASN A 25 -14.99 12.22 5.95
N ILE A 26 -13.70 12.52 6.13
CA ILE A 26 -12.62 11.80 5.43
C ILE A 26 -12.60 10.33 5.84
N SER A 27 -12.71 10.01 7.15
CA SER A 27 -12.81 8.61 7.60
C SER A 27 -13.97 7.87 6.93
N ARG A 28 -15.17 8.46 6.90
CA ARG A 28 -16.34 7.90 6.21
C ARG A 28 -16.09 7.69 4.72
N LYS A 29 -15.44 8.66 4.06
CA LYS A 29 -15.12 8.55 2.63
C LYS A 29 -14.14 7.41 2.35
N ILE A 30 -13.13 7.23 3.20
CA ILE A 30 -12.17 6.12 3.11
C ILE A 30 -12.89 4.78 3.24
N VAL A 31 -13.66 4.58 4.32
CA VAL A 31 -14.35 3.30 4.58
C VAL A 31 -15.37 2.99 3.49
N ARG A 32 -16.12 3.98 3.00
CA ARG A 32 -17.04 3.80 1.85
C ARG A 32 -16.32 3.34 0.59
N SER A 33 -15.10 3.83 0.35
CA SER A 33 -14.32 3.45 -0.84
C SER A 33 -13.80 2.02 -0.78
N ALA A 34 -13.79 1.41 0.41
CA ALA A 34 -13.44 0.00 0.59
C ALA A 34 -14.62 -0.95 0.32
N GLU A 35 -15.84 -0.42 0.16
CA GLU A 35 -17.04 -1.20 -0.18
C GLU A 35 -17.20 -2.44 0.74
N ILE A 36 -16.89 -2.28 2.03
CA ILE A 36 -16.95 -3.38 3.00
C ILE A 36 -18.40 -3.78 3.28
N ALA A 37 -18.63 -5.08 3.43
CA ALA A 37 -19.89 -5.67 3.85
C ALA A 37 -19.73 -6.47 5.15
N GLU A 38 -20.84 -6.79 5.81
CA GLU A 38 -20.88 -7.48 7.12
C GLU A 38 -20.11 -8.81 7.15
N HIS A 39 -19.98 -9.48 6.01
CA HIS A 39 -19.29 -10.77 5.88
C HIS A 39 -17.90 -10.67 5.26
N ASP A 40 -17.33 -9.48 5.12
CA ASP A 40 -15.95 -9.30 4.68
C ASP A 40 -14.95 -9.62 5.80
N ASN A 41 -13.73 -9.95 5.40
CA ASN A 41 -12.62 -10.16 6.33
C ASN A 41 -11.74 -8.91 6.33
N VAL A 42 -12.04 -7.98 7.24
CA VAL A 42 -11.38 -6.68 7.27
C VAL A 42 -10.19 -6.68 8.21
N ILE A 43 -9.11 -6.07 7.74
CA ILE A 43 -7.92 -5.75 8.52
C ILE A 43 -7.60 -4.26 8.44
N GLU A 44 -7.50 -3.59 9.58
CA GLU A 44 -7.04 -2.20 9.69
C GLU A 44 -5.57 -2.15 10.12
N ILE A 45 -4.73 -1.49 9.33
CA ILE A 45 -3.32 -1.24 9.63
C ILE A 45 -3.19 0.07 10.40
N GLY A 46 -2.66 0.01 11.62
CA GLY A 46 -2.35 1.20 12.42
C GLY A 46 -3.60 2.01 12.76
N PRO A 47 -4.53 1.45 13.56
CA PRO A 47 -5.79 2.13 13.92
C PRO A 47 -5.59 3.46 14.66
N GLY A 48 -4.44 3.65 15.34
CA GLY A 48 -4.17 4.86 16.10
C GLY A 48 -5.23 5.11 17.18
N PHE A 49 -5.80 6.31 17.19
CA PHE A 49 -6.93 6.65 18.08
C PHE A 49 -8.30 6.22 17.53
N GLY A 50 -8.35 5.26 16.59
CA GLY A 50 -9.58 4.62 16.13
C GLY A 50 -10.38 5.43 15.10
N SER A 51 -9.71 6.29 14.32
CA SER A 51 -10.38 7.20 13.38
C SER A 51 -11.12 6.48 12.25
N LEU A 52 -10.56 5.38 11.73
CA LEU A 52 -11.25 4.50 10.77
C LEU A 52 -11.95 3.36 11.53
N THR A 53 -11.31 2.80 12.57
CA THR A 53 -11.87 1.77 13.45
C THR A 53 -13.31 2.05 13.85
N LYS A 54 -13.61 3.28 14.29
CA LYS A 54 -14.96 3.70 14.65
C LYS A 54 -15.95 3.53 13.51
N ILE A 55 -15.62 4.01 12.32
CA ILE A 55 -16.51 3.96 11.16
C ILE A 55 -16.64 2.51 10.63
N ILE A 56 -15.56 1.73 10.66
CA ILE A 56 -15.61 0.30 10.30
C ILE A 56 -16.55 -0.44 11.27
N SER A 57 -16.45 -0.16 12.59
CA SER A 57 -17.26 -0.82 13.61
C SER A 57 -18.76 -0.54 13.49
N GLU A 58 -19.15 0.57 12.86
CA GLU A 58 -20.55 0.90 12.54
C GLU A 58 -21.11 -0.01 11.43
N VAL A 59 -20.25 -0.57 10.57
CA VAL A 59 -20.63 -1.50 9.48
C VAL A 59 -20.45 -2.96 9.90
N MET A 60 -19.33 -3.28 10.56
CA MET A 60 -19.01 -4.61 11.03
C MET A 60 -18.33 -4.54 12.42
N PRO A 61 -18.99 -5.00 13.49
CA PRO A 61 -18.43 -4.88 14.85
C PRO A 61 -17.18 -5.72 15.10
N ARG A 62 -16.95 -6.77 14.30
CA ARG A 62 -15.84 -7.73 14.46
C ARG A 62 -14.94 -7.71 13.23
N PHE A 63 -13.76 -7.15 13.38
CA PHE A 63 -12.70 -7.14 12.36
C PHE A 63 -11.33 -7.11 13.05
N THR A 64 -10.26 -7.23 12.29
CA THR A 64 -8.90 -7.27 12.84
C THR A 64 -8.24 -5.89 12.78
N CYS A 65 -7.59 -5.47 13.86
CA CYS A 65 -6.68 -4.32 13.87
C CYS A 65 -5.26 -4.79 14.14
N VAL A 66 -4.27 -4.17 13.48
CA VAL A 66 -2.85 -4.38 13.77
C VAL A 66 -2.21 -3.08 14.21
N GLU A 67 -1.72 -3.02 15.45
CA GLU A 67 -1.10 -1.83 16.02
C GLU A 67 0.24 -2.17 16.69
N LEU A 68 1.29 -1.44 16.31
CA LEU A 68 2.64 -1.65 16.84
C LEU A 68 2.86 -0.89 18.16
N ASP A 69 2.23 0.27 18.32
CA ASP A 69 2.37 1.06 19.54
C ASP A 69 1.46 0.52 20.65
N HIS A 70 2.05 -0.16 21.63
CA HIS A 70 1.34 -0.74 22.78
C HIS A 70 0.32 0.22 23.43
N LYS A 71 0.59 1.53 23.51
CA LYS A 71 -0.36 2.48 24.12
C LYS A 71 -1.60 2.70 23.28
N LEU A 72 -1.44 2.68 21.96
CA LEU A 72 -2.53 2.78 21.01
C LEU A 72 -3.28 1.44 20.93
N ALA A 73 -2.57 0.32 21.01
CA ALA A 73 -3.17 -1.00 21.15
C ALA A 73 -4.06 -1.08 22.41
N ASP A 74 -3.56 -0.66 23.57
CA ASP A 74 -4.32 -0.60 24.83
C ASP A 74 -5.51 0.38 24.79
N PHE A 75 -5.41 1.43 23.98
CA PHE A 75 -6.52 2.32 23.71
C PHE A 75 -7.60 1.62 22.87
N ILE A 76 -7.21 0.97 21.78
CA ILE A 76 -8.13 0.28 20.88
C ILE A 76 -8.83 -0.88 21.60
N SER A 77 -8.13 -1.67 22.41
CA SER A 77 -8.73 -2.79 23.14
C SER A 77 -9.80 -2.36 24.13
N ARG A 78 -9.61 -1.21 24.80
CA ARG A 78 -10.59 -0.65 25.75
C ARG A 78 -11.79 -0.01 25.05
N GLU A 79 -11.55 0.72 23.96
CA GLU A 79 -12.60 1.50 23.28
C GLU A 79 -13.40 0.67 22.27
N PHE A 80 -12.80 -0.37 21.71
CA PHE A 80 -13.40 -1.25 20.70
C PHE A 80 -13.22 -2.72 21.10
N PRO A 81 -13.87 -3.19 22.19
CA PRO A 81 -13.63 -4.53 22.75
C PRO A 81 -14.03 -5.69 21.83
N ASN A 82 -14.81 -5.42 20.78
CA ASN A 82 -15.22 -6.43 19.78
C ASN A 82 -14.21 -6.60 18.64
N VAL A 83 -13.21 -5.72 18.54
CA VAL A 83 -12.16 -5.81 17.53
C VAL A 83 -11.14 -6.86 17.95
N ASN A 84 -10.74 -7.72 17.00
CA ASN A 84 -9.62 -8.61 17.18
C ASN A 84 -8.30 -7.82 17.03
N LEU A 85 -7.68 -7.48 18.14
CA LEU A 85 -6.46 -6.67 18.14
C LEU A 85 -5.20 -7.55 18.12
N ILE A 86 -4.34 -7.34 17.13
CA ILE A 86 -2.98 -7.88 17.06
C ILE A 86 -2.02 -6.74 17.41
N SER A 87 -1.41 -6.83 18.59
CA SER A 87 -0.40 -5.85 19.05
C SER A 87 0.99 -6.24 18.52
N ASP A 88 1.23 -6.07 17.21
CA ASP A 88 2.50 -6.41 16.55
C ASP A 88 2.78 -5.50 15.34
N ASP A 89 3.97 -5.62 14.76
CA ASP A 89 4.35 -5.01 13.49
C ASP A 89 3.58 -5.66 12.33
N PHE A 90 2.76 -4.88 11.62
CA PHE A 90 2.05 -5.34 10.43
C PHE A 90 2.97 -6.03 9.41
N LEU A 91 4.23 -5.62 9.28
CA LEU A 91 5.16 -6.25 8.35
C LEU A 91 5.47 -7.72 8.70
N LYS A 92 5.30 -8.12 9.97
CA LYS A 92 5.55 -9.47 10.46
C LYS A 92 4.30 -10.35 10.54
N VAL A 93 3.11 -9.76 10.50
CA VAL A 93 1.85 -10.50 10.55
C VAL A 93 1.71 -11.43 9.34
N ASP A 94 1.30 -12.67 9.60
CA ASP A 94 1.00 -13.66 8.56
C ASP A 94 -0.40 -13.41 7.97
N LEU A 95 -0.43 -12.81 6.78
CA LEU A 95 -1.68 -12.48 6.10
C LEU A 95 -2.36 -13.71 5.49
N ALA A 96 -1.60 -14.77 5.17
CA ALA A 96 -2.17 -16.02 4.66
C ALA A 96 -3.02 -16.69 5.74
N LYS A 97 -2.50 -16.73 6.97
CA LYS A 97 -3.23 -17.25 8.13
C LYS A 97 -4.52 -16.46 8.42
N LEU A 98 -4.45 -15.13 8.34
CA LEU A 98 -5.64 -14.29 8.55
C LEU A 98 -6.68 -14.42 7.43
N ALA A 99 -6.26 -14.86 6.24
CA ALA A 99 -7.11 -15.03 5.07
C ALA A 99 -7.63 -16.47 4.88
N GLU A 100 -7.43 -17.38 5.84
CA GLU A 100 -7.78 -18.81 5.73
C GLU A 100 -9.25 -19.04 5.33
N THR A 101 -10.16 -18.20 5.83
CA THR A 101 -11.60 -18.33 5.56
C THR A 101 -12.08 -17.49 4.38
N LYS A 102 -11.49 -16.32 4.17
CA LYS A 102 -11.87 -15.37 3.12
C LYS A 102 -10.71 -14.40 2.83
N PRO A 103 -10.51 -13.98 1.57
CA PRO A 103 -9.56 -12.93 1.22
C PRO A 103 -9.79 -11.63 2.03
N LEU A 104 -8.69 -10.97 2.35
CA LEU A 104 -8.67 -9.77 3.18
C LEU A 104 -9.11 -8.53 2.41
N THR A 105 -9.88 -7.66 3.06
CA THR A 105 -10.00 -6.24 2.69
C THR A 105 -9.17 -5.41 3.64
N VAL A 106 -8.13 -4.78 3.13
CA VAL A 106 -7.15 -4.04 3.93
C VAL A 106 -7.50 -2.56 3.95
N LEU A 107 -7.58 -1.94 5.13
CA LEU A 107 -7.72 -0.49 5.28
C LEU A 107 -6.57 0.07 6.12
N GLY A 108 -6.22 1.35 5.93
CA GLY A 108 -5.29 1.99 6.86
C GLY A 108 -4.90 3.41 6.50
N ASN A 109 -4.68 4.22 7.52
CA ASN A 109 -3.89 5.44 7.43
C ASN A 109 -2.44 5.11 7.76
N ILE A 110 -1.69 4.66 6.76
CA ILE A 110 -0.41 4.02 7.00
C ILE A 110 0.71 5.04 7.25
N PRO A 111 1.68 4.74 8.14
CA PRO A 111 2.80 5.63 8.35
C PRO A 111 3.66 5.77 7.08
N TYR A 112 4.07 7.01 6.78
CA TYR A 112 4.79 7.31 5.53
C TYR A 112 6.14 6.58 5.43
N ALA A 113 6.84 6.43 6.56
CA ALA A 113 8.17 5.80 6.61
C ALA A 113 8.18 4.33 6.14
N ILE A 114 7.06 3.62 6.33
CA ILE A 114 6.93 2.20 6.00
C ILE A 114 5.93 1.94 4.87
N THR A 115 5.52 2.98 4.13
CA THR A 115 4.55 2.83 3.02
C THR A 115 5.05 1.86 1.95
N SER A 116 6.30 1.99 1.49
CA SER A 116 6.83 1.07 0.47
C SER A 116 6.92 -0.38 0.97
N PRO A 117 7.48 -0.67 2.15
CA PRO A 117 7.41 -2.01 2.75
C PRO A 117 6.00 -2.61 2.84
N ILE A 118 5.00 -1.81 3.26
CA ILE A 118 3.60 -2.26 3.33
C ILE A 118 3.11 -2.65 1.93
N LEU A 119 3.32 -1.80 0.92
CA LEU A 119 2.89 -2.08 -0.45
C LEU A 119 3.53 -3.35 -1.01
N PHE A 120 4.83 -3.58 -0.73
CA PHE A 120 5.50 -4.82 -1.14
C PHE A 120 4.92 -6.05 -0.44
N LYS A 121 4.67 -5.97 0.86
CA LYS A 121 4.01 -7.06 1.58
C LYS A 121 2.63 -7.39 1.01
N LEU A 122 1.84 -6.37 0.64
CA LEU A 122 0.54 -6.60 -0.01
C LEU A 122 0.69 -7.29 -1.38
N ILE A 123 1.67 -6.89 -2.19
CA ILE A 123 1.97 -7.56 -3.48
C ILE A 123 2.36 -9.02 -3.28
N GLU A 124 3.22 -9.30 -2.29
CA GLU A 124 3.68 -10.65 -1.95
C GLU A 124 2.53 -11.53 -1.45
N ASN A 125 1.56 -10.95 -0.74
CA ASN A 125 0.39 -11.65 -0.20
C ASN A 125 -0.88 -11.44 -1.04
N ARG A 126 -0.76 -10.97 -2.29
CA ARG A 126 -1.93 -10.59 -3.12
C ARG A 126 -2.96 -11.70 -3.32
N ALA A 127 -2.53 -12.97 -3.28
CA ALA A 127 -3.42 -14.12 -3.39
C ALA A 127 -4.40 -14.26 -2.21
N HIS A 128 -4.09 -13.59 -1.09
CA HIS A 128 -4.86 -13.60 0.16
C HIS A 128 -5.63 -12.29 0.38
N ILE A 129 -5.57 -11.36 -0.57
CA ILE A 129 -6.14 -10.01 -0.44
C ILE A 129 -7.06 -9.78 -1.62
N ASP A 130 -8.28 -9.34 -1.37
CA ASP A 130 -9.20 -8.93 -2.42
C ASP A 130 -8.92 -7.49 -2.85
N ARG A 131 -8.84 -6.58 -1.88
CA ARG A 131 -8.54 -5.17 -2.12
C ARG A 131 -7.91 -4.48 -0.91
N ALA A 132 -7.23 -3.37 -1.17
CA ALA A 132 -6.69 -2.49 -0.15
C ALA A 132 -7.13 -1.04 -0.38
N VAL A 133 -7.52 -0.31 0.66
CA VAL A 133 -7.78 1.13 0.64
C VAL A 133 -6.87 1.80 1.65
N LEU A 134 -5.83 2.45 1.14
CA LEU A 134 -4.75 3.00 1.94
C LEU A 134 -4.62 4.50 1.76
N MET A 135 -4.45 5.21 2.86
CA MET A 135 -4.05 6.61 2.85
C MET A 135 -2.53 6.73 3.03
N MET A 136 -1.89 7.48 2.13
CA MET A 136 -0.44 7.68 2.09
C MET A 136 -0.10 9.09 1.58
N GLN A 137 1.18 9.44 1.44
CA GLN A 137 1.59 10.72 0.86
C GLN A 137 1.09 10.86 -0.60
N ASP A 138 0.64 12.06 -0.99
CA ASP A 138 0.13 12.34 -2.34
C ASP A 138 1.16 12.02 -3.43
N GLU A 139 2.45 12.29 -3.19
CA GLU A 139 3.52 11.96 -4.14
C GLU A 139 3.64 10.45 -4.38
N VAL A 140 3.53 9.65 -3.33
CA VAL A 140 3.58 8.19 -3.44
C VAL A 140 2.36 7.69 -4.21
N ALA A 141 1.15 8.14 -3.84
CA ALA A 141 -0.09 7.78 -4.52
C ALA A 141 -0.04 8.08 -6.04
N ARG A 142 0.49 9.25 -6.41
CA ARG A 142 0.71 9.63 -7.82
C ARG A 142 1.71 8.75 -8.55
N ARG A 143 2.72 8.24 -7.84
CA ARG A 143 3.70 7.30 -8.42
C ARG A 143 3.11 5.92 -8.63
N LEU A 144 2.27 5.44 -7.71
CA LEU A 144 1.60 4.14 -7.85
C LEU A 144 0.64 4.10 -9.05
N THR A 145 -0.01 5.22 -9.33
CA THR A 145 -1.03 5.38 -10.37
C THR A 145 -0.49 6.10 -11.60
N ALA A 146 0.84 6.24 -11.70
CA ALA A 146 1.47 6.92 -12.82
C ALA A 146 1.31 6.10 -14.11
N GLU A 147 1.08 6.79 -15.21
CA GLU A 147 1.09 6.23 -16.55
C GLU A 147 2.52 6.16 -17.10
N PRO A 148 2.82 5.23 -18.04
CA PRO A 148 4.09 5.17 -18.75
C PRO A 148 4.47 6.51 -19.38
N LYS A 149 5.77 6.76 -19.55
CA LYS A 149 6.33 8.00 -20.13
C LYS A 149 6.07 9.27 -19.31
N THR A 150 5.70 9.12 -18.04
CA THR A 150 5.59 10.25 -17.09
C THR A 150 6.78 10.30 -16.13
N LYS A 151 7.03 11.47 -15.52
CA LYS A 151 8.12 11.64 -14.55
C LYS A 151 7.91 10.82 -13.28
N GLN A 152 6.65 10.54 -12.92
CA GLN A 152 6.27 9.78 -11.74
C GLN A 152 6.37 8.28 -11.95
N TYR A 153 6.33 7.81 -13.21
CA TYR A 153 6.42 6.40 -13.55
C TYR A 153 7.78 5.80 -13.17
N GLY A 154 7.76 4.62 -12.56
CA GLY A 154 8.97 3.96 -12.10
C GLY A 154 8.69 2.59 -11.49
N ILE A 155 9.67 2.08 -10.74
CA ILE A 155 9.65 0.73 -10.16
C ILE A 155 8.35 0.45 -9.40
N LEU A 156 7.94 1.35 -8.50
CA LEU A 156 6.72 1.16 -7.70
C LEU A 156 5.45 1.09 -8.56
N ALA A 157 5.38 1.90 -9.63
CA ALA A 157 4.25 1.90 -10.56
C ALA A 157 4.16 0.53 -11.25
N VAL A 158 5.25 0.10 -11.88
CA VAL A 158 5.31 -1.17 -12.63
C VAL A 158 5.03 -2.35 -11.72
N GLN A 159 5.67 -2.41 -10.56
CA GLN A 159 5.50 -3.54 -9.64
C GLN A 159 4.07 -3.60 -9.11
N LEU A 160 3.50 -2.48 -8.64
CA LEU A 160 2.13 -2.54 -8.11
C LEU A 160 1.11 -2.81 -9.22
N GLN A 161 1.22 -2.15 -10.38
CA GLN A 161 0.31 -2.32 -11.50
C GLN A 161 0.40 -3.69 -12.19
N ALA A 162 1.54 -4.39 -12.06
CA ALA A 162 1.68 -5.77 -12.54
C ALA A 162 0.93 -6.78 -11.66
N PHE A 163 0.77 -6.48 -10.37
CA PHE A 163 0.21 -7.42 -9.41
C PHE A 163 -1.16 -7.01 -8.86
N GLY A 164 -1.61 -5.79 -9.14
CA GLY A 164 -2.93 -5.27 -8.77
C GLY A 164 -3.26 -4.01 -9.56
N LYS A 165 -4.46 -3.47 -9.37
CA LYS A 165 -4.94 -2.29 -10.07
C LYS A 165 -5.07 -1.11 -9.10
N PRO A 166 -4.03 -0.26 -8.97
CA PRO A 166 -4.11 0.93 -8.14
C PRO A 166 -4.96 2.03 -8.80
N GLU A 167 -5.82 2.66 -8.01
CA GLU A 167 -6.68 3.79 -8.40
C GLU A 167 -6.51 4.93 -7.40
N TYR A 168 -6.21 6.13 -7.92
CA TYR A 168 -6.15 7.34 -7.12
C TYR A 168 -7.58 7.82 -6.85
N LEU A 169 -8.05 7.72 -5.61
CA LEU A 169 -9.44 8.04 -5.29
C LEU A 169 -9.63 9.53 -5.04
N PHE A 170 -8.89 10.09 -4.08
CA PHE A 170 -8.97 11.50 -3.75
C PHE A 170 -7.78 11.98 -2.90
N LYS A 171 -7.51 13.28 -3.01
CA LYS A 171 -6.55 13.98 -2.18
C LYS A 171 -7.13 14.29 -0.80
N VAL A 172 -6.30 14.23 0.24
CA VAL A 172 -6.66 14.54 1.63
C VAL A 172 -5.78 15.68 2.14
N PRO A 173 -6.38 16.81 2.56
CA PRO A 173 -5.63 17.97 2.98
C PRO A 173 -4.90 17.74 4.31
N LYS A 174 -3.65 18.19 4.45
CA LYS A 174 -2.89 18.03 5.69
C LYS A 174 -3.54 18.66 6.94
N THR A 175 -4.51 19.57 6.76
CA THR A 175 -5.24 20.23 7.86
C THR A 175 -6.16 19.29 8.64
N VAL A 176 -6.49 18.11 8.10
CA VAL A 176 -7.34 17.12 8.80
C VAL A 176 -6.56 16.15 9.70
N PHE A 177 -5.31 16.47 10.01
CA PHE A 177 -4.42 15.63 10.81
C PHE A 177 -3.90 16.32 12.07
N LYS A 178 -3.61 15.53 13.09
CA LYS A 178 -2.91 15.95 14.31
C LYS A 178 -1.78 14.95 14.65
N PRO A 179 -0.50 15.35 14.69
CA PRO A 179 -0.01 16.65 14.24
C PRO A 179 -0.21 16.79 12.73
N ARG A 180 -0.08 18.02 12.23
CA ARG A 180 -0.17 18.29 10.80
C ARG A 180 1.09 17.76 10.10
N PRO A 181 0.99 16.90 9.07
CA PRO A 181 2.13 16.51 8.27
C PRO A 181 2.62 17.68 7.40
N GLU A 182 3.86 17.61 6.94
CA GLU A 182 4.45 18.64 6.06
C GLU A 182 3.83 18.62 4.65
N VAL A 183 3.42 17.44 4.20
CA VAL A 183 2.92 17.18 2.86
C VAL A 183 1.46 16.76 2.87
N GLU A 184 0.83 16.85 1.69
CA GLU A 184 -0.53 16.38 1.47
C GLU A 184 -0.60 14.85 1.41
N SER A 185 -1.77 14.30 1.76
CA SER A 185 -2.07 12.88 1.64
C SER A 185 -3.00 12.59 0.47
N ALA A 186 -3.12 11.32 0.11
CA ALA A 186 -4.10 10.82 -0.83
C ALA A 186 -4.53 9.40 -0.45
N VAL A 187 -5.73 9.02 -0.89
CA VAL A 187 -6.28 7.69 -0.71
C VAL A 187 -6.21 6.94 -2.03
N VAL A 188 -5.68 5.72 -1.97
CA VAL A 188 -5.55 4.82 -3.12
C VAL A 188 -6.30 3.53 -2.82
N ARG A 189 -7.11 3.07 -3.77
CA ARG A 189 -7.67 1.72 -3.79
C ARG A 189 -6.78 0.84 -4.65
N ILE A 190 -6.49 -0.37 -4.22
CA ILE A 190 -5.75 -1.37 -4.98
C ILE A 190 -6.61 -2.61 -5.04
N ASP A 191 -7.01 -3.01 -6.24
CA ASP A 191 -7.75 -4.23 -6.48
C ASP A 191 -6.78 -5.37 -6.82
N PHE A 192 -6.84 -6.47 -6.07
CA PHE A 192 -6.02 -7.67 -6.24
C PHE A 192 -6.84 -8.88 -6.71
N SER A 193 -8.16 -8.72 -6.92
CA SER A 193 -9.10 -9.80 -7.26
C SER A 193 -8.82 -10.48 -8.62
N LYS A 194 -8.07 -9.81 -9.51
CA LYS A 194 -7.74 -10.29 -10.86
C LYS A 194 -6.26 -10.03 -11.17
N PRO A 195 -5.32 -10.80 -10.57
CA PRO A 195 -3.91 -10.59 -10.84
C PRO A 195 -3.58 -10.95 -12.28
N VAL A 196 -2.63 -10.23 -12.89
CA VAL A 196 -2.00 -10.67 -14.13
C VAL A 196 -1.17 -11.92 -13.81
N GLU A 197 -1.31 -12.96 -14.63
CA GLU A 197 -0.52 -14.18 -14.48
C GLU A 197 0.92 -13.91 -14.92
N ILE A 198 1.85 -14.09 -13.99
CA ILE A 198 3.29 -13.92 -14.22
C ILE A 198 3.96 -15.19 -13.72
N LYS A 199 4.59 -15.97 -14.62
CA LYS A 199 5.13 -17.31 -14.32
C LYS A 199 6.05 -17.36 -13.11
N ASN A 200 6.93 -16.36 -12.96
CA ASN A 200 7.80 -16.22 -11.80
C ASN A 200 7.75 -14.78 -11.25
N PRO A 201 6.82 -14.48 -10.33
CA PRO A 201 6.62 -13.13 -9.80
C PRO A 201 7.86 -12.53 -9.14
N SER A 202 8.66 -13.35 -8.45
CA SER A 202 9.86 -12.89 -7.74
C SER A 202 10.98 -12.48 -8.70
N GLU A 203 11.20 -13.29 -9.74
CA GLU A 203 12.16 -12.97 -10.80
C GLU A 203 11.70 -11.77 -11.62
N PHE A 204 10.40 -11.65 -11.93
CA PHE A 204 9.85 -10.46 -12.58
C PHE A 204 10.09 -9.19 -11.75
N GLN A 205 9.87 -9.22 -10.43
CA GLN A 205 10.19 -8.08 -9.57
C GLN A 205 11.67 -7.70 -9.63
N THR A 206 12.56 -8.69 -9.68
CA THR A 206 14.01 -8.50 -9.80
C THR A 206 14.39 -7.91 -11.17
N PHE A 207 13.73 -8.38 -12.23
CA PHE A 207 13.88 -7.85 -13.59
C PHE A 207 13.50 -6.38 -13.67
N VAL A 208 12.32 -6.01 -13.15
CA VAL A 208 11.87 -4.61 -13.11
C VAL A 208 12.85 -3.74 -12.32
N ARG A 209 13.30 -4.18 -11.14
CA ARG A 209 14.32 -3.45 -10.35
C ARG A 209 15.62 -3.26 -11.16
N THR A 210 16.04 -4.27 -11.90
CA THR A 210 17.23 -4.21 -12.75
C THR A 210 17.04 -3.23 -13.90
N ALA A 211 15.89 -3.25 -14.59
CA ALA A 211 15.58 -2.36 -15.70
C ALA A 211 15.61 -0.87 -15.31
N PHE A 212 15.21 -0.54 -14.07
CA PHE A 212 15.21 0.84 -13.55
C PHE A 212 16.46 1.24 -12.76
N ARG A 213 17.48 0.37 -12.63
CA ARG A 213 18.69 0.60 -11.81
C ARG A 213 19.35 1.95 -12.10
N MET A 214 19.49 2.31 -13.37
CA MET A 214 19.98 3.59 -13.85
C MET A 214 18.92 4.27 -14.72
N ARG A 215 18.07 5.08 -14.08
CA ARG A 215 16.90 5.72 -14.71
C ARG A 215 17.19 6.45 -16.04
N ARG A 216 18.36 7.11 -16.16
CA ARG A 216 18.73 7.88 -17.35
C ARG A 216 19.33 7.02 -18.48
N LYS A 217 19.63 5.74 -18.23
CA LYS A 217 20.25 4.81 -19.18
C LYS A 217 19.18 3.96 -19.88
N THR A 218 19.52 3.46 -21.06
CA THR A 218 18.64 2.59 -21.86
C THR A 218 18.45 1.22 -21.20
N LEU A 219 17.48 0.45 -21.68
CA LEU A 219 17.18 -0.90 -21.20
C LEU A 219 18.40 -1.82 -21.35
N ALA A 220 19.07 -1.81 -22.52
CA ALA A 220 20.29 -2.59 -22.75
C ALA A 220 21.37 -2.34 -21.69
N ASN A 221 21.62 -1.07 -21.35
CA ASN A 221 22.64 -0.71 -20.36
C ASN A 221 22.27 -1.18 -18.94
N ASN A 222 20.97 -1.25 -18.64
CA ASN A 222 20.49 -1.70 -17.34
C ASN A 222 20.54 -3.22 -17.20
N LEU A 223 20.13 -3.95 -18.25
CA LEU A 223 20.04 -5.42 -18.26
C LEU A 223 21.38 -6.12 -18.55
N LYS A 224 22.37 -5.40 -19.11
CA LYS A 224 23.68 -5.95 -19.49
C LYS A 224 24.31 -6.78 -18.36
N GLY A 225 24.68 -8.01 -18.70
CA GLY A 225 25.38 -8.95 -17.80
C GLY A 225 24.49 -9.66 -16.78
N LYS A 226 23.17 -9.45 -16.81
CA LYS A 226 22.22 -10.17 -15.96
C LYS A 226 21.15 -10.95 -16.72
N TYR A 227 20.77 -10.47 -17.90
CA TYR A 227 19.73 -11.07 -18.74
C TYR A 227 20.27 -11.23 -20.15
N ASP A 228 19.88 -12.31 -20.84
CA ASP A 228 20.16 -12.45 -22.27
C ASP A 228 19.13 -11.61 -23.04
N VAL A 229 19.62 -10.61 -23.75
CA VAL A 229 18.77 -9.66 -24.49
C VAL A 229 18.88 -9.84 -26.00
N SER A 230 19.51 -10.93 -26.46
CA SER A 230 19.74 -11.22 -27.89
C SER A 230 18.45 -11.39 -28.68
N ALA A 231 17.39 -11.88 -28.03
CA ALA A 231 16.06 -12.02 -28.62
C ALA A 231 15.28 -10.70 -28.74
N LEU A 232 15.71 -9.64 -28.03
CA LEU A 232 15.01 -8.36 -28.02
C LEU A 232 15.41 -7.47 -29.19
N ALA A 233 14.42 -6.81 -29.79
CA ALA A 233 14.66 -5.93 -30.93
C ALA A 233 15.52 -4.69 -30.57
N PRO A 234 16.43 -4.22 -31.44
CA PRO A 234 17.35 -3.12 -31.13
C PRO A 234 16.67 -1.81 -30.70
N GLU A 235 15.50 -1.50 -31.25
CA GLU A 235 14.69 -0.33 -30.92
C GLU A 235 14.08 -0.39 -29.52
N VAL A 236 13.76 -1.58 -29.01
CA VAL A 236 13.35 -1.81 -27.62
C VAL A 236 14.53 -1.53 -26.70
N LEU A 237 15.70 -2.08 -27.02
CA LEU A 237 16.91 -1.95 -26.22
C LEU A 237 17.43 -0.51 -26.06
N LYS A 238 17.11 0.36 -27.03
CA LYS A 238 17.44 1.80 -27.01
C LYS A 238 16.48 2.64 -26.17
N LYS A 239 15.29 2.14 -25.82
CA LYS A 239 14.34 2.86 -24.95
C LYS A 239 14.81 2.83 -23.49
N ARG A 240 14.30 3.75 -22.68
CA ARG A 240 14.44 3.71 -21.21
C ARG A 240 13.31 2.91 -20.60
N ALA A 241 13.54 2.35 -19.41
CA ALA A 241 12.55 1.57 -18.67
C ALA A 241 11.21 2.33 -18.48
N GLU A 242 11.24 3.64 -18.24
CA GLU A 242 10.04 4.45 -18.04
C GLU A 242 9.14 4.58 -19.29
N ALA A 243 9.59 4.14 -20.47
CA ALA A 243 8.83 4.20 -21.71
C ALA A 243 7.89 3.00 -21.95
N PHE A 244 8.05 1.93 -21.18
CA PHE A 244 7.29 0.69 -21.32
C PHE A 244 6.11 0.65 -20.35
N SER A 245 4.97 0.18 -20.84
CA SER A 245 3.82 -0.22 -20.04
C SER A 245 4.10 -1.50 -19.26
N VAL A 246 3.22 -1.81 -18.30
CA VAL A 246 3.29 -3.05 -17.50
C VAL A 246 3.20 -4.27 -18.40
N THR A 247 2.27 -4.29 -19.37
CA THR A 247 2.13 -5.40 -20.32
C THR A 247 3.38 -5.58 -21.16
N GLU A 248 4.00 -4.48 -21.61
CA GLU A 248 5.29 -4.56 -22.31
C GLU A 248 6.39 -5.10 -21.39
N PHE A 249 6.43 -4.71 -20.11
CA PHE A 249 7.40 -5.28 -19.15
C PHE A 249 7.24 -6.78 -18.96
N VAL A 250 6.00 -7.28 -18.85
CA VAL A 250 5.74 -8.72 -18.75
C VAL A 250 6.21 -9.44 -20.00
N ALA A 251 5.86 -8.93 -21.19
CA ALA A 251 6.29 -9.52 -22.46
C ALA A 251 7.82 -9.49 -22.65
N LEU A 252 8.50 -8.43 -22.17
CA LEU A 252 9.96 -8.36 -22.19
C LEU A 252 10.59 -9.39 -21.25
N TYR A 253 10.02 -9.56 -20.06
CA TYR A 253 10.49 -10.52 -19.07
C TYR A 253 10.39 -11.97 -19.59
N GLU A 254 9.35 -12.29 -20.35
CA GLU A 254 9.18 -13.63 -20.93
C GLU A 254 10.14 -13.95 -22.08
N GLN A 255 10.87 -12.95 -22.60
CA GLN A 255 11.80 -13.09 -23.71
C GLN A 255 13.28 -13.13 -23.30
N VAL A 256 13.60 -12.96 -22.01
CA VAL A 256 14.98 -12.78 -21.50
C VAL A 256 15.39 -13.76 -20.42
#